data_AF-A0A242NED3-F1
#
_entry.id   AF-A0A242NED3-F1
#
_cell.length_a   1.000
_cell.length_b   1.000
_cell.length_c   1.000
_cell.angle_alpha   90.00
_cell.angle_beta   90.00
_cell.angle_gamma   90.00
#
_symmetry.space_group_name_H-M   'P 1'
#
loop_
_entity.id
_entity.type
_entity.pdbx_description
1 polymer ?
#
loop_
_entity_poly.entity_id
_entity_poly.type
_entity_poly.pdbx_seq_one_letter_code
_entity_poly.pdbx_strand_id
1 'polypeptide(L)'
;MENFWELLDKKKINYYFENNKIIINSNLNLKKKIKVLPDNLFINGDLNLSETKIQKIPENLVVTGSLNLSFSDIQVLPDNFLIGGDLDLAGSKIKILPKNLSVKGNLNLTGTLINELPENLYVGGDLSLTSAYYIQTLPKDLSINGNLDLAYSAVKVLPDNFSVGNNLDLTYSELEVLPDNLSVGGDLNLANTKINTLPRNLLIGGNLNLINSEINKLSENLSIGGDLDLSNSDIQALPENLSIGGDLDLRYTNIRELPKKICINGSLNLRGTDIRSLPDNLSIGKNLSLAKTQIQLLPENLFVGKYLNIESTQVTLLPQNLSVGSGIYLDIDKIQNIVYRENSKDNSKIIFACWVNRMFSIQTVGFFGSLESFEKMVDEKYSDEIAVIYKKLAKECVDELAKKLN
;
A
#
# COMPACT_ATOMS: atom_id res chain seq x y z
N MET A 1 -36.02 18.19 14.94
CA MET A 1 -35.19 18.99 13.99
C MET A 1 -35.49 20.43 14.25
N GLU A 2 -34.47 21.27 14.09
CA GLU A 2 -34.55 22.70 14.27
C GLU A 2 -34.97 23.36 12.94
N ASN A 3 -35.63 24.51 13.01
CA ASN A 3 -35.95 25.32 11.83
C ASN A 3 -34.64 25.86 11.21
N PHE A 4 -34.59 26.06 9.89
CA PHE A 4 -33.41 26.60 9.20
C PHE A 4 -32.92 27.93 9.82
N TRP A 5 -33.83 28.85 10.10
CA TRP A 5 -33.50 30.19 10.62
C TRP A 5 -32.97 30.13 12.05
N GLU A 6 -33.64 29.35 12.91
CA GLU A 6 -33.18 29.09 14.29
C GLU A 6 -31.76 28.50 14.31
N LEU A 7 -31.44 27.64 13.34
CA LEU A 7 -30.11 27.05 13.21
C LEU A 7 -29.04 28.08 12.86
N LEU A 8 -29.34 29.00 11.94
CA LEU A 8 -28.42 30.07 11.57
C LEU A 8 -28.15 30.98 12.77
N ASP A 9 -29.20 31.39 13.48
CA ASP A 9 -29.09 32.27 14.65
C ASP A 9 -28.29 31.61 15.77
N LYS A 10 -28.61 30.34 16.10
CA LYS A 10 -27.90 29.56 17.12
C LYS A 10 -26.42 29.37 16.80
N LYS A 11 -26.09 29.21 15.52
CA LYS A 11 -24.72 29.07 15.02
C LYS A 11 -24.04 30.41 14.76
N LYS A 12 -24.74 31.54 14.92
CA LYS A 12 -24.26 32.89 14.61
C LYS A 12 -23.73 32.99 13.17
N ILE A 13 -24.45 32.37 12.22
CA ILE A 13 -24.12 32.43 10.80
C ILE A 13 -24.69 33.71 10.21
N ASN A 14 -23.82 34.53 9.62
CA ASN A 14 -24.23 35.73 8.90
C ASN A 14 -24.84 35.36 7.55
N TYR A 15 -25.98 35.95 7.22
CA TYR A 15 -26.63 35.82 5.93
C TYR A 15 -27.27 37.15 5.52
N TYR A 16 -27.51 37.33 4.22
CA TYR A 16 -28.25 38.48 3.70
C TYR A 16 -29.10 38.08 2.50
N PHE A 17 -30.06 38.92 2.15
CA PHE A 17 -30.92 38.72 0.99
C PHE A 17 -30.47 39.64 -0.16
N GLU A 18 -30.31 39.07 -1.35
CA GLU A 18 -29.99 39.82 -2.56
C GLU A 18 -30.63 39.12 -3.76
N ASN A 19 -31.32 39.86 -4.63
CA ASN A 19 -31.93 39.32 -5.86
C ASN A 19 -32.76 38.04 -5.63
N ASN A 20 -33.57 38.02 -4.58
CA ASN A 20 -34.38 36.87 -4.17
C ASN A 20 -33.56 35.60 -3.83
N LYS A 21 -32.31 35.74 -3.38
CA LYS A 21 -31.46 34.66 -2.85
C LYS A 21 -31.15 34.88 -1.38
N ILE A 22 -31.01 33.80 -0.63
CA ILE A 22 -30.44 33.79 0.73
C ILE A 22 -28.96 33.50 0.57
N ILE A 23 -28.11 34.50 0.81
CA ILE A 23 -26.67 34.39 0.61
C ILE A 23 -25.96 34.18 1.94
N ILE A 24 -25.13 33.15 2.01
CA ILE A 24 -24.23 32.85 3.12
C ILE A 24 -22.79 32.83 2.58
N ASN A 25 -21.97 33.80 3.00
CA ASN A 25 -20.57 33.91 2.60
C ASN A 25 -19.62 33.19 3.56
N SER A 26 -19.92 31.93 3.87
CA SER A 26 -19.12 31.10 4.76
C SER A 26 -19.53 29.63 4.62
N ASN A 27 -18.74 28.73 5.23
CA ASN A 27 -19.09 27.33 5.33
C ASN A 27 -20.31 27.13 6.24
N LEU A 28 -21.25 26.30 5.81
CA LEU A 28 -22.48 26.01 6.53
C LEU A 28 -22.57 24.51 6.86
N ASN A 29 -22.57 24.20 8.16
CA ASN A 29 -22.75 22.83 8.64
C ASN A 29 -24.12 22.65 9.31
N LEU A 30 -25.01 21.90 8.68
CA LEU A 30 -26.36 21.56 9.15
C LEU A 30 -26.52 20.09 9.50
N LYS A 31 -25.43 19.32 9.52
CA LYS A 31 -25.36 17.90 9.84
C LYS A 31 -26.35 17.51 10.95
N LYS A 32 -27.22 16.52 10.68
CA LYS A 32 -28.25 15.97 11.58
C LYS A 32 -29.40 16.91 12.02
N LYS A 33 -29.33 18.21 11.76
CA LYS A 33 -30.18 19.18 12.49
C LYS A 33 -31.47 19.60 11.77
N ILE A 34 -31.55 19.37 10.47
CA ILE A 34 -32.58 19.97 9.60
C ILE A 34 -33.36 18.93 8.77
N LYS A 35 -34.59 19.28 8.36
CA LYS A 35 -35.44 18.50 7.44
C LYS A 35 -35.66 19.14 6.05
N VAL A 36 -35.58 20.47 5.95
CA VAL A 36 -35.93 21.21 4.73
C VAL A 36 -34.97 22.38 4.57
N LEU A 37 -34.49 22.61 3.35
CA LEU A 37 -33.73 23.82 2.98
C LEU A 37 -34.65 24.83 2.30
N PRO A 38 -34.39 26.14 2.42
CA PRO A 38 -35.09 27.13 1.63
C PRO A 38 -34.72 27.03 0.14
N ASP A 39 -35.66 27.36 -0.74
CA ASP A 39 -35.52 27.09 -2.19
C ASP A 39 -34.46 27.93 -2.91
N ASN A 40 -34.09 29.07 -2.34
CA ASN A 40 -33.25 30.10 -2.94
C ASN A 40 -31.92 30.28 -2.20
N LEU A 41 -31.37 29.19 -1.65
CA LEU A 41 -30.14 29.20 -0.88
C LEU A 41 -28.90 29.27 -1.77
N PHE A 42 -28.00 30.20 -1.45
CA PHE A 42 -26.70 30.37 -2.08
C PHE A 42 -25.61 30.32 -1.01
N ILE A 43 -24.72 29.34 -1.09
CA ILE A 43 -23.59 29.17 -0.17
C ILE A 43 -22.30 29.49 -0.93
N ASN A 44 -21.63 30.57 -0.53
CA ASN A 44 -20.29 30.88 -0.99
C ASN A 44 -19.24 30.25 -0.05
N GLY A 45 -19.13 28.93 -0.13
CA GLY A 45 -18.34 28.08 0.76
C GLY A 45 -18.84 26.64 0.72
N ASP A 46 -18.44 25.85 1.71
CA ASP A 46 -18.83 24.45 1.83
C ASP A 46 -20.19 24.29 2.50
N LEU A 47 -20.97 23.29 2.07
CA LEU A 47 -22.24 22.92 2.68
C LEU A 47 -22.20 21.48 3.17
N ASN A 48 -22.43 21.26 4.46
CA ASN A 48 -22.50 19.92 5.05
C ASN A 48 -23.93 19.60 5.48
N LEU A 49 -24.57 18.69 4.74
CA LEU A 49 -25.89 18.11 4.99
C LEU A 49 -25.80 16.61 5.34
N SER A 50 -24.62 16.12 5.70
CA SER A 50 -24.44 14.71 6.06
C SER A 50 -25.35 14.29 7.21
N GLU A 51 -25.79 13.03 7.19
CA GLU A 51 -26.64 12.42 8.23
C GLU A 51 -27.92 13.23 8.52
N THR A 52 -28.38 14.08 7.59
CA THR A 52 -29.64 14.83 7.72
C THR A 52 -30.82 14.01 7.25
N LYS A 53 -32.02 14.45 7.65
CA LYS A 53 -33.30 13.87 7.24
C LYS A 53 -33.95 14.66 6.09
N ILE A 54 -33.15 15.48 5.39
CA ILE A 54 -33.58 16.15 4.17
C ILE A 54 -33.83 15.09 3.10
N GLN A 55 -34.94 15.23 2.37
CA GLN A 55 -35.32 14.28 1.31
C GLN A 55 -35.12 14.84 -0.10
N LYS A 56 -35.11 16.17 -0.25
CA LYS A 56 -34.96 16.86 -1.53
C LYS A 56 -33.97 18.03 -1.38
N ILE A 57 -33.09 18.16 -2.36
CA ILE A 57 -32.28 19.36 -2.57
C ILE A 57 -33.09 20.35 -3.41
N PRO A 58 -33.14 21.64 -3.04
CA PRO A 58 -33.75 22.68 -3.88
C PRO A 58 -33.13 22.77 -5.27
N GLU A 59 -33.95 22.99 -6.29
CA GLU A 59 -33.50 23.08 -7.70
C GLU A 59 -32.48 24.20 -7.93
N ASN A 60 -32.59 25.30 -7.18
CA ASN A 60 -31.75 26.49 -7.33
C ASN A 60 -30.65 26.59 -6.26
N LEU A 61 -30.37 25.49 -5.53
CA LEU A 61 -29.26 25.48 -4.57
C LEU A 61 -27.94 25.69 -5.33
N VAL A 62 -27.16 26.68 -4.91
CA VAL A 62 -25.80 26.89 -5.41
C VAL A 62 -24.80 26.78 -4.27
N VAL A 63 -23.78 25.95 -4.46
CA VAL A 63 -22.66 25.78 -3.51
C VAL A 63 -21.36 25.97 -4.29
N THR A 64 -20.62 27.04 -3.96
CA THR A 64 -19.36 27.33 -4.65
C THR A 64 -18.19 26.47 -4.15
N GLY A 65 -18.28 25.96 -2.92
CA GLY A 65 -17.34 25.00 -2.33
C GLY A 65 -17.77 23.55 -2.49
N SER A 66 -17.40 22.72 -1.51
CA SER A 66 -17.74 21.30 -1.45
C SER A 66 -19.12 21.06 -0.85
N LEU A 67 -19.81 20.03 -1.31
CA LEU A 67 -21.11 19.59 -0.77
C LEU A 67 -21.03 18.18 -0.22
N ASN A 68 -21.38 18.03 1.06
CA ASN A 68 -21.46 16.73 1.70
C ASN A 68 -22.93 16.32 1.95
N LEU A 69 -23.39 15.29 1.25
CA LEU A 69 -24.70 14.66 1.37
C LEU A 69 -24.61 13.23 1.94
N SER A 70 -23.45 12.82 2.44
CA SER A 70 -23.23 11.45 2.93
C SER A 70 -24.24 11.04 4.00
N PHE A 71 -24.73 9.80 3.92
CA PHE A 71 -25.70 9.22 4.85
C PHE A 71 -26.98 10.05 5.04
N SER A 72 -27.32 10.93 4.09
CA SER A 72 -28.55 11.70 4.11
C SER A 72 -29.73 10.91 3.54
N ASP A 73 -30.95 11.35 3.87
CA ASP A 73 -32.18 10.77 3.31
C ASP A 73 -32.55 11.32 1.92
N ILE A 74 -31.65 12.06 1.26
CA ILE A 74 -31.86 12.64 -0.07
C ILE A 74 -31.95 11.52 -1.10
N GLN A 75 -32.94 11.61 -1.99
CA GLN A 75 -33.20 10.58 -3.01
C GLN A 75 -32.88 11.03 -4.43
N VAL A 76 -32.90 12.33 -4.70
CA VAL A 76 -32.75 12.91 -6.04
C VAL A 76 -31.90 14.17 -5.97
N LEU A 77 -30.97 14.30 -6.91
CA LEU A 77 -30.22 15.53 -7.16
C LEU A 77 -30.92 16.35 -8.28
N PRO A 78 -30.88 17.69 -8.23
CA PRO A 78 -31.37 18.54 -9.32
C PRO A 78 -30.64 18.28 -10.64
N ASP A 79 -31.30 18.56 -11.78
CA ASP A 79 -30.69 18.36 -13.11
C ASP A 79 -29.53 19.35 -13.38
N ASN A 80 -29.67 20.61 -12.95
CA ASN A 80 -28.70 21.69 -13.19
C ASN A 80 -27.76 21.90 -11.99
N PHE A 81 -27.28 20.80 -11.43
CA PHE A 81 -26.51 20.82 -10.19
C PHE A 81 -25.07 21.26 -10.44
N LEU A 82 -24.68 22.41 -9.87
CA LEU A 82 -23.33 22.96 -9.98
C LEU A 82 -22.65 22.93 -8.61
N ILE A 83 -21.55 22.19 -8.52
CA ILE A 83 -20.68 22.15 -7.33
C ILE A 83 -19.29 22.62 -7.75
N GLY A 84 -18.78 23.63 -7.05
CA GLY A 84 -17.46 24.18 -7.35
C GLY A 84 -16.29 23.38 -6.75
N GLY A 85 -16.54 22.56 -5.73
CA GLY A 85 -15.56 21.69 -5.09
C GLY A 85 -15.91 20.19 -5.19
N ASP A 86 -15.81 19.49 -4.06
CA ASP A 86 -16.08 18.05 -3.94
C ASP A 86 -17.57 17.76 -3.76
N LEU A 87 -17.99 16.56 -4.18
CA LEU A 87 -19.33 16.04 -3.93
C LEU A 87 -19.23 14.68 -3.21
N ASP A 88 -19.69 14.65 -1.96
CA ASP A 88 -19.75 13.42 -1.17
C ASP A 88 -21.19 12.91 -1.05
N LEU A 89 -21.48 11.78 -1.72
CA LEU A 89 -22.77 11.10 -1.71
C LEU A 89 -22.74 9.77 -0.92
N ALA A 90 -21.64 9.47 -0.21
CA ALA A 90 -21.41 8.16 0.37
C ALA A 90 -22.58 7.71 1.27
N GLY A 91 -23.08 6.49 1.05
CA GLY A 91 -24.20 5.92 1.82
C GLY A 91 -25.52 6.72 1.75
N SER A 92 -25.66 7.66 0.80
CA SER A 92 -26.93 8.36 0.57
C SER A 92 -27.97 7.44 -0.10
N LYS A 93 -29.23 7.89 -0.12
CA LYS A 93 -30.35 7.17 -0.77
C LYS A 93 -30.54 7.54 -2.24
N ILE A 94 -29.59 8.27 -2.83
CA ILE A 94 -29.62 8.65 -4.25
C ILE A 94 -29.44 7.40 -5.10
N LYS A 95 -30.26 7.29 -6.15
CA LYS A 95 -30.24 6.16 -7.09
C LYS A 95 -29.83 6.54 -8.51
N ILE A 96 -29.98 7.81 -8.88
CA ILE A 96 -29.73 8.30 -10.24
C ILE A 96 -28.93 9.60 -10.11
N LEU A 97 -27.86 9.70 -10.90
CA LEU A 97 -27.09 10.92 -11.06
C LEU A 97 -27.66 11.77 -12.22
N PRO A 98 -27.59 13.11 -12.13
CA PRO A 98 -27.94 13.98 -13.25
C PRO A 98 -27.11 13.67 -14.49
N LYS A 99 -27.73 13.71 -15.68
CA LYS A 99 -27.08 13.36 -16.96
C LYS A 99 -25.83 14.19 -17.27
N ASN A 100 -25.79 15.44 -16.81
CA ASN A 100 -24.71 16.39 -17.06
C ASN A 100 -23.93 16.71 -15.77
N LEU A 101 -23.88 15.76 -14.82
CA LEU A 101 -23.16 15.96 -13.57
C LEU A 101 -21.68 16.25 -13.85
N SER A 102 -21.21 17.39 -13.33
CA SER A 102 -19.83 17.81 -13.39
C SER A 102 -19.37 18.19 -11.98
N VAL A 103 -18.30 17.55 -11.51
CA VAL A 103 -17.70 17.78 -10.19
C VAL A 103 -16.27 18.24 -10.41
N LYS A 104 -15.94 19.46 -9.96
CA LYS A 104 -14.59 20.00 -10.15
C LYS A 104 -13.54 19.37 -9.23
N GLY A 105 -13.95 18.96 -8.04
CA GLY A 105 -13.12 18.22 -7.08
C GLY A 105 -13.35 16.72 -7.17
N ASN A 106 -13.36 16.08 -6.00
CA ASN A 106 -13.55 14.65 -5.83
C ASN A 106 -15.04 14.27 -5.82
N LEU A 107 -15.37 13.09 -6.34
CA LEU A 107 -16.71 12.51 -6.28
C LEU A 107 -16.68 11.19 -5.49
N ASN A 108 -17.38 11.16 -4.35
CA ASN A 108 -17.50 9.96 -3.54
C ASN A 108 -18.90 9.34 -3.65
N LEU A 109 -18.98 8.16 -4.27
CA LEU A 109 -20.20 7.36 -4.42
C LEU A 109 -20.17 6.07 -3.59
N THR A 110 -19.30 6.00 -2.58
CA THR A 110 -19.11 4.81 -1.74
C THR A 110 -20.43 4.29 -1.18
N GLY A 111 -20.71 3.01 -1.38
CA GLY A 111 -21.89 2.34 -0.80
C GLY A 111 -23.23 2.97 -1.17
N THR A 112 -23.32 3.64 -2.32
CA THR A 112 -24.57 4.22 -2.82
C THR A 112 -25.45 3.19 -3.52
N LEU A 113 -26.71 3.55 -3.77
CA LEU A 113 -27.67 2.76 -4.55
C LEU A 113 -27.70 3.18 -6.03
N ILE A 114 -26.68 3.90 -6.49
CA ILE A 114 -26.58 4.40 -7.86
C ILE A 114 -26.31 3.22 -8.79
N ASN A 115 -27.12 3.07 -9.84
CA ASN A 115 -27.04 1.95 -10.77
C ASN A 115 -26.17 2.22 -12.00
N GLU A 116 -25.97 3.48 -12.37
CA GLU A 116 -25.17 3.87 -13.54
C GLU A 116 -24.50 5.23 -13.33
N LEU A 117 -23.32 5.39 -13.94
CA LEU A 117 -22.69 6.69 -14.11
C LEU A 117 -23.19 7.33 -15.40
N PRO A 118 -23.39 8.67 -15.45
CA PRO A 118 -23.78 9.34 -16.67
C PRO A 118 -22.64 9.33 -17.70
N GLU A 119 -22.97 9.19 -19.00
CA GLU A 119 -21.98 9.10 -20.08
C GLU A 119 -21.00 10.29 -20.12
N ASN A 120 -21.48 11.49 -19.82
CA ASN A 120 -20.69 12.73 -19.81
C ASN A 120 -20.20 13.12 -18.41
N LEU A 121 -20.04 12.16 -17.50
CA LEU A 121 -19.56 12.45 -16.14
C LEU A 121 -18.17 13.08 -16.20
N TYR A 122 -18.03 14.26 -15.59
CA TYR A 122 -16.73 14.89 -15.36
C TYR A 122 -16.40 14.92 -13.88
N VAL A 123 -15.24 14.39 -13.50
CA VAL A 123 -14.66 14.48 -12.16
C VAL A 123 -13.25 15.04 -12.28
N GLY A 124 -13.00 16.22 -11.70
CA GLY A 124 -11.70 16.89 -11.80
C GLY A 124 -10.64 16.30 -10.87
N GLY A 125 -11.05 15.63 -9.79
CA GLY A 125 -10.18 14.93 -8.85
C GLY A 125 -10.40 13.42 -8.84
N ASP A 126 -10.51 12.86 -7.65
CA ASP A 126 -10.65 11.43 -7.40
C ASP A 126 -12.11 10.96 -7.53
N LEU A 127 -12.30 9.74 -8.02
CA LEU A 127 -13.60 9.07 -8.07
C LEU A 127 -13.58 7.81 -7.20
N SER A 128 -14.43 7.76 -6.17
CA SER A 128 -14.61 6.57 -5.34
C SER A 128 -15.96 5.90 -5.63
N LEU A 129 -15.89 4.67 -6.10
CA LEU A 129 -16.99 3.72 -6.32
C LEU A 129 -16.87 2.51 -5.38
N THR A 130 -16.19 2.68 -4.24
CA THR A 130 -15.99 1.60 -3.27
C THR A 130 -17.33 1.03 -2.82
N SER A 131 -17.49 -0.29 -2.83
CA SER A 131 -18.76 -0.94 -2.49
C SER A 131 -19.96 -0.44 -3.33
N ALA A 132 -19.74 0.05 -4.55
CA ALA A 132 -20.81 0.41 -5.48
C ALA A 132 -21.40 -0.85 -6.14
N TYR A 133 -22.21 -1.60 -5.38
CA TYR A 133 -22.72 -2.91 -5.79
C TYR A 133 -23.70 -2.88 -6.98
N TYR A 134 -24.23 -1.71 -7.33
CA TYR A 134 -25.23 -1.56 -8.40
C TYR A 134 -24.66 -1.06 -9.71
N ILE A 135 -23.44 -0.48 -9.71
CA ILE A 135 -22.76 -0.04 -10.92
C ILE A 135 -22.05 -1.24 -11.54
N GLN A 136 -22.54 -1.69 -12.69
CA GLN A 136 -22.01 -2.88 -13.39
C GLN A 136 -21.00 -2.52 -14.49
N THR A 137 -21.07 -1.30 -15.01
CA THR A 137 -20.26 -0.81 -16.13
C THR A 137 -19.85 0.64 -15.92
N LEU A 138 -18.68 1.00 -16.45
CA LEU A 138 -18.21 2.39 -16.51
C LEU A 138 -18.53 2.99 -17.90
N PRO A 139 -18.75 4.32 -18.01
CA PRO A 139 -18.88 4.99 -19.28
C PRO A 139 -17.63 4.77 -20.15
N LYS A 140 -17.83 4.63 -21.46
CA LYS A 140 -16.74 4.29 -22.39
C LYS A 140 -15.63 5.35 -22.41
N ASP A 141 -16.02 6.61 -22.34
CA ASP A 141 -15.11 7.76 -22.44
C ASP A 141 -14.75 8.33 -21.06
N LEU A 142 -14.97 7.56 -19.98
CA LEU A 142 -14.60 7.97 -18.63
C LEU A 142 -13.08 8.12 -18.52
N SER A 143 -12.62 9.33 -18.21
CA SER A 143 -11.22 9.62 -17.92
C SER A 143 -11.09 10.16 -16.50
N ILE A 144 -10.24 9.54 -15.69
CA ILE A 144 -9.98 9.95 -14.30
C ILE A 144 -8.55 10.47 -14.19
N ASN A 145 -8.39 11.77 -13.95
CA ASN A 145 -7.07 12.38 -13.72
C ASN A 145 -6.54 12.12 -12.31
N GLY A 146 -7.44 11.90 -11.35
CA GLY A 146 -7.11 11.55 -9.97
C GLY A 146 -6.97 10.04 -9.75
N ASN A 147 -7.26 9.63 -8.53
CA ASN A 147 -7.39 8.23 -8.14
C ASN A 147 -8.76 7.68 -8.53
N LEU A 148 -8.82 6.39 -8.84
CA LEU A 148 -10.07 5.64 -9.02
C LEU A 148 -10.10 4.46 -8.05
N ASP A 149 -11.09 4.46 -7.17
CA ASP A 149 -11.33 3.36 -6.23
C ASP A 149 -12.58 2.58 -6.65
N LEU A 150 -12.37 1.33 -7.05
CA LEU A 150 -13.38 0.35 -7.43
C LEU A 150 -13.39 -0.85 -6.47
N ALA A 151 -12.81 -0.70 -5.27
CA ALA A 151 -12.72 -1.81 -4.32
C ALA A 151 -14.12 -2.28 -3.91
N TYR A 152 -14.33 -3.60 -3.87
CA TYR A 152 -15.63 -4.24 -3.62
C TYR A 152 -16.75 -3.80 -4.59
N SER A 153 -16.41 -3.23 -5.76
CA SER A 153 -17.41 -2.87 -6.76
C SER A 153 -17.89 -4.08 -7.56
N ALA A 154 -19.10 -3.97 -8.12
CA ALA A 154 -19.67 -4.98 -9.01
C ALA A 154 -19.34 -4.71 -10.50
N VAL A 155 -18.38 -3.83 -10.78
CA VAL A 155 -17.91 -3.56 -12.15
C VAL A 155 -17.17 -4.79 -12.65
N LYS A 156 -17.58 -5.31 -13.81
CA LYS A 156 -17.03 -6.56 -14.36
C LYS A 156 -15.98 -6.34 -15.44
N VAL A 157 -16.05 -5.20 -16.13
CA VAL A 157 -15.20 -4.87 -17.27
C VAL A 157 -14.85 -3.39 -17.21
N LEU A 158 -13.57 -3.06 -17.36
CA LEU A 158 -13.11 -1.69 -17.59
C LEU A 158 -13.20 -1.35 -19.09
N PRO A 159 -13.41 -0.08 -19.47
CA PRO A 159 -13.40 0.35 -20.86
C PRO A 159 -12.09 -0.01 -21.60
N ASP A 160 -12.16 -0.08 -22.94
CA ASP A 160 -10.97 -0.23 -23.76
C ASP A 160 -10.07 1.02 -23.67
N ASN A 161 -8.74 0.83 -23.66
CA ASN A 161 -7.75 1.92 -23.54
C ASN A 161 -7.96 2.81 -22.30
N PHE A 162 -8.47 2.22 -21.21
CA PHE A 162 -8.76 2.93 -19.98
C PHE A 162 -7.48 3.44 -19.30
N SER A 163 -7.51 4.67 -18.83
CA SER A 163 -6.38 5.33 -18.16
C SER A 163 -6.81 5.99 -16.85
N VAL A 164 -6.00 5.80 -15.81
CA VAL A 164 -6.13 6.48 -14.52
C VAL A 164 -4.86 7.29 -14.27
N GLY A 165 -5.01 8.58 -14.01
CA GLY A 165 -3.88 9.52 -13.86
C GLY A 165 -3.01 9.23 -12.64
N ASN A 166 -3.61 8.78 -11.54
CA ASN A 166 -2.91 8.39 -10.32
C ASN A 166 -3.16 6.91 -10.00
N ASN A 167 -3.68 6.59 -8.81
CA ASN A 167 -3.81 5.22 -8.31
C ASN A 167 -5.14 4.58 -8.75
N LEU A 168 -5.10 3.28 -9.02
CA LEU A 168 -6.27 2.45 -9.31
C LEU A 168 -6.38 1.31 -8.29
N ASP A 169 -7.45 1.31 -7.50
CA ASP A 169 -7.75 0.24 -6.55
C ASP A 169 -8.90 -0.65 -7.06
N LEU A 170 -8.60 -1.92 -7.32
CA LEU A 170 -9.54 -2.96 -7.75
C LEU A 170 -9.72 -4.06 -6.68
N THR A 171 -9.29 -3.84 -5.43
CA THR A 171 -9.28 -4.86 -4.37
C THR A 171 -10.68 -5.48 -4.18
N TYR A 172 -10.78 -6.81 -4.14
CA TYR A 172 -12.06 -7.53 -4.01
C TYR A 172 -13.12 -7.20 -5.08
N SER A 173 -12.73 -6.63 -6.22
CA SER A 173 -13.66 -6.40 -7.33
C SER A 173 -14.06 -7.70 -8.03
N GLU A 174 -15.17 -7.66 -8.76
CA GLU A 174 -15.65 -8.78 -9.59
C GLU A 174 -14.95 -8.89 -10.96
N LEU A 175 -13.93 -8.07 -11.22
CA LEU A 175 -13.18 -8.10 -12.48
C LEU A 175 -12.43 -9.43 -12.65
N GLU A 176 -12.56 -9.99 -13.85
CA GLU A 176 -11.85 -11.23 -14.26
C GLU A 176 -10.67 -10.93 -15.18
N VAL A 177 -10.72 -9.82 -15.93
CA VAL A 177 -9.69 -9.42 -16.90
C VAL A 177 -9.47 -7.92 -16.89
N LEU A 178 -8.24 -7.51 -17.18
CA LEU A 178 -7.86 -6.10 -17.42
C LEU A 178 -7.83 -5.82 -18.94
N PRO A 179 -8.11 -4.59 -19.37
CA PRO A 179 -7.99 -4.22 -20.79
C PRO A 179 -6.51 -4.19 -21.23
N ASP A 180 -6.25 -4.55 -22.49
CA ASP A 180 -4.89 -4.76 -23.03
C ASP A 180 -3.96 -3.55 -22.89
N ASN A 181 -4.50 -2.34 -22.96
CA ASN A 181 -3.77 -1.07 -22.91
C ASN A 181 -4.09 -0.27 -21.63
N LEU A 182 -4.35 -0.95 -20.51
CA LEU A 182 -4.52 -0.29 -19.23
C LEU A 182 -3.26 0.51 -18.86
N SER A 183 -3.47 1.79 -18.52
CA SER A 183 -2.40 2.68 -18.04
C SER A 183 -2.79 3.28 -16.69
N VAL A 184 -1.90 3.14 -15.71
CA VAL A 184 -2.07 3.68 -14.35
C VAL A 184 -0.84 4.51 -14.02
N GLY A 185 -1.03 5.82 -13.83
CA GLY A 185 0.09 6.74 -13.57
C GLY A 185 0.74 6.57 -12.19
N GLY A 186 0.01 6.03 -11.23
CA GLY A 186 0.49 5.71 -9.88
C GLY A 186 0.47 4.20 -9.59
N ASP A 187 -0.05 3.84 -8.43
CA ASP A 187 -0.12 2.47 -7.92
C ASP A 187 -1.34 1.70 -8.46
N LEU A 188 -1.16 0.42 -8.77
CA LEU A 188 -2.25 -0.50 -9.13
C LEU A 188 -2.41 -1.58 -8.07
N ASN A 189 -3.60 -1.65 -7.48
CA ASN A 189 -3.95 -2.67 -6.48
C ASN A 189 -4.98 -3.67 -7.04
N LEU A 190 -4.55 -4.92 -7.23
CA LEU A 190 -5.36 -6.05 -7.70
C LEU A 190 -5.52 -7.13 -6.61
N ALA A 191 -5.26 -6.80 -5.34
CA ALA A 191 -5.28 -7.77 -4.27
C ALA A 191 -6.67 -8.42 -4.11
N ASN A 192 -6.70 -9.74 -3.88
CA ASN A 192 -7.93 -10.51 -3.71
C ASN A 192 -8.91 -10.42 -4.90
N THR A 193 -8.40 -10.29 -6.13
CA THR A 193 -9.19 -10.35 -7.36
C THR A 193 -9.10 -11.73 -8.00
N LYS A 194 -10.03 -12.02 -8.93
CA LYS A 194 -10.00 -13.25 -9.77
C LYS A 194 -9.13 -13.11 -11.01
N ILE A 195 -8.40 -11.99 -11.14
CA ILE A 195 -7.53 -11.74 -12.28
C ILE A 195 -6.37 -12.73 -12.22
N ASN A 196 -6.21 -13.52 -13.27
CA ASN A 196 -5.17 -14.56 -13.37
C ASN A 196 -4.08 -14.23 -14.40
N THR A 197 -4.27 -13.19 -15.22
CA THR A 197 -3.27 -12.73 -16.19
C THR A 197 -3.20 -11.20 -16.24
N LEU A 198 -1.98 -10.66 -16.33
CA LEU A 198 -1.75 -9.25 -16.60
C LEU A 198 -1.63 -8.99 -18.12
N PRO A 199 -2.13 -7.84 -18.63
CA PRO A 199 -2.00 -7.50 -20.03
C PRO A 199 -0.54 -7.22 -20.40
N ARG A 200 -0.17 -7.52 -21.65
CA ARG A 200 1.24 -7.44 -22.11
C ARG A 200 1.81 -6.02 -22.06
N ASN A 201 0.97 -5.01 -22.30
CA ASN A 201 1.34 -3.60 -22.37
C ASN A 201 0.89 -2.82 -21.12
N LEU A 202 0.74 -3.50 -19.98
CA LEU A 202 0.40 -2.86 -18.72
C LEU A 202 1.44 -1.81 -18.34
N LEU A 203 1.03 -0.55 -18.20
CA LEU A 203 1.88 0.54 -17.74
C LEU A 203 1.47 0.96 -16.33
N ILE A 204 2.41 0.90 -15.40
CA ILE A 204 2.23 1.28 -13.99
C ILE A 204 3.37 2.23 -13.62
N GLY A 205 3.05 3.44 -13.17
CA GLY A 205 4.05 4.42 -12.75
C GLY A 205 4.61 4.19 -11.33
N GLY A 206 3.86 3.48 -10.48
CA GLY A 206 4.21 3.21 -9.08
C GLY A 206 4.33 1.72 -8.73
N ASN A 207 3.65 1.33 -7.67
CA ASN A 207 3.65 -0.01 -7.08
C ASN A 207 2.59 -0.92 -7.73
N LEU A 208 2.82 -2.23 -7.67
CA LEU A 208 1.85 -3.25 -8.09
C LEU A 208 1.58 -4.23 -6.94
N ASN A 209 0.32 -4.27 -6.50
CA ASN A 209 -0.13 -5.19 -5.44
C ASN A 209 -1.01 -6.30 -6.02
N LEU A 210 -0.56 -7.54 -5.89
CA LEU A 210 -1.17 -8.79 -6.39
C LEU A 210 -1.40 -9.80 -5.25
N ILE A 211 -1.48 -9.35 -3.99
CA ILE A 211 -1.69 -10.20 -2.82
C ILE A 211 -2.93 -11.09 -3.00
N ASN A 212 -2.82 -12.38 -2.68
CA ASN A 212 -3.93 -13.35 -2.80
C ASN A 212 -4.58 -13.36 -4.20
N SER A 213 -3.82 -13.12 -5.27
CA SER A 213 -4.32 -13.22 -6.65
C SER A 213 -4.07 -14.62 -7.24
N GLU A 214 -4.84 -14.95 -8.26
CA GLU A 214 -4.70 -16.20 -9.05
C GLU A 214 -3.59 -16.09 -10.12
N ILE A 215 -2.75 -15.06 -10.06
CA ILE A 215 -1.66 -14.85 -11.04
C ILE A 215 -0.60 -15.92 -10.87
N ASN A 216 -0.45 -16.75 -11.92
CA ASN A 216 0.54 -17.83 -11.96
C ASN A 216 1.75 -17.52 -12.87
N LYS A 217 1.69 -16.44 -13.66
CA LYS A 217 2.77 -15.99 -14.55
C LYS A 217 2.74 -14.47 -14.75
N LEU A 218 3.93 -13.86 -14.75
CA LEU A 218 4.13 -12.45 -15.13
C LEU A 218 4.53 -12.34 -16.61
N SER A 219 4.31 -11.18 -17.22
CA SER A 219 4.78 -10.88 -18.57
C SER A 219 6.31 -10.71 -18.60
N GLU A 220 6.96 -11.16 -19.68
CA GLU A 220 8.43 -11.16 -19.81
C GLU A 220 9.06 -9.76 -19.78
N ASN A 221 8.29 -8.72 -20.11
CA ASN A 221 8.73 -7.32 -20.17
C ASN A 221 8.16 -6.48 -19.02
N LEU A 222 7.62 -7.11 -17.97
CA LEU A 222 7.09 -6.37 -16.82
C LEU A 222 8.23 -5.60 -16.13
N SER A 223 8.06 -4.28 -16.04
CA SER A 223 8.95 -3.40 -15.30
C SER A 223 8.12 -2.61 -14.29
N ILE A 224 8.52 -2.67 -13.02
CA ILE A 224 7.85 -1.97 -11.92
C ILE A 224 8.85 -0.99 -11.32
N GLY A 225 8.53 0.31 -11.39
CA GLY A 225 9.37 1.36 -10.82
C GLY A 225 9.38 1.36 -9.29
N GLY A 226 8.25 0.97 -8.68
CA GLY A 226 8.09 0.84 -7.24
C GLY A 226 8.22 -0.60 -6.73
N ASP A 227 7.40 -0.93 -5.74
CA ASP A 227 7.31 -2.22 -5.08
C ASP A 227 6.39 -3.19 -5.84
N LEU A 228 6.68 -4.50 -5.75
CA LEU A 228 5.83 -5.58 -6.26
C LEU A 228 5.50 -6.55 -5.13
N ASP A 229 4.22 -6.65 -4.77
CA ASP A 229 3.73 -7.63 -3.79
C ASP A 229 2.92 -8.73 -4.49
N LEU A 230 3.43 -9.96 -4.41
CA LEU A 230 2.83 -11.18 -4.95
C LEU A 230 2.53 -12.18 -3.82
N SER A 231 2.54 -11.75 -2.56
CA SER A 231 2.43 -12.65 -1.43
C SER A 231 1.10 -13.43 -1.44
N ASN A 232 1.20 -14.73 -1.15
CA ASN A 232 0.09 -15.69 -1.20
C ASN A 232 -0.58 -15.82 -2.59
N SER A 233 0.11 -15.46 -3.68
CA SER A 233 -0.35 -15.76 -5.04
C SER A 233 0.14 -17.13 -5.54
N ASP A 234 -0.43 -17.59 -6.66
CA ASP A 234 -0.09 -18.87 -7.30
C ASP A 234 1.18 -18.83 -8.17
N ILE A 235 1.97 -17.74 -8.11
CA ILE A 235 3.17 -17.56 -8.92
C ILE A 235 4.18 -18.69 -8.68
N GLN A 236 4.67 -19.28 -9.78
CA GLN A 236 5.60 -20.42 -9.74
C GLN A 236 7.02 -20.06 -10.21
N ALA A 237 7.12 -19.04 -11.07
CA ALA A 237 8.38 -18.57 -11.64
C ALA A 237 8.30 -17.07 -11.98
N LEU A 238 9.45 -16.40 -11.93
CA LEU A 238 9.61 -15.01 -12.35
C LEU A 238 10.27 -14.97 -13.74
N PRO A 239 9.98 -13.94 -14.56
CA PRO A 239 10.64 -13.76 -15.85
C PRO A 239 12.11 -13.38 -15.69
N GLU A 240 12.95 -13.78 -16.66
CA GLU A 240 14.42 -13.65 -16.56
C GLU A 240 14.91 -12.20 -16.45
N ASN A 241 14.17 -11.26 -17.05
CA ASN A 241 14.53 -9.84 -17.09
C ASN A 241 13.66 -8.98 -16.15
N LEU A 242 13.05 -9.58 -15.12
CA LEU A 242 12.25 -8.84 -14.15
C LEU A 242 13.12 -7.77 -13.46
N SER A 243 12.69 -6.51 -13.56
CA SER A 243 13.34 -5.38 -12.89
C SER A 243 12.35 -4.68 -11.98
N ILE A 244 12.73 -4.56 -10.70
CA ILE A 244 11.93 -3.95 -9.65
C ILE A 244 12.76 -2.84 -9.00
N GLY A 245 12.25 -1.61 -9.06
CA GLY A 245 12.92 -0.45 -8.48
C GLY A 245 12.82 -0.40 -6.95
N GLY A 246 11.80 -1.02 -6.36
CA GLY A 246 11.55 -1.12 -4.93
C GLY A 246 11.75 -2.52 -4.34
N ASP A 247 10.87 -2.87 -3.42
CA ASP A 247 10.84 -4.13 -2.68
C ASP A 247 10.03 -5.21 -3.45
N LEU A 248 10.41 -6.47 -3.33
CA LEU A 248 9.72 -7.65 -3.88
C LEU A 248 9.26 -8.57 -2.75
N ASP A 249 7.94 -8.75 -2.60
CA ASP A 249 7.35 -9.69 -1.65
C ASP A 249 6.76 -10.92 -2.37
N LEU A 250 7.31 -12.09 -2.05
CA LEU A 250 6.93 -13.39 -2.58
C LEU A 250 6.52 -14.36 -1.47
N ARG A 251 6.19 -13.85 -0.27
CA ARG A 251 5.85 -14.70 0.87
C ARG A 251 4.76 -15.70 0.55
N TYR A 252 4.95 -16.94 0.98
CA TYR A 252 3.96 -18.02 0.83
C TYR A 252 3.49 -18.24 -0.61
N THR A 253 4.35 -17.98 -1.60
CA THR A 253 4.13 -18.35 -3.01
C THR A 253 4.76 -19.72 -3.31
N ASN A 254 4.45 -20.26 -4.48
CA ASN A 254 4.96 -21.56 -4.96
C ASN A 254 6.31 -21.45 -5.70
N ILE A 255 7.04 -20.34 -5.56
CA ILE A 255 8.33 -20.14 -6.22
C ILE A 255 9.37 -21.12 -5.70
N ARG A 256 10.12 -21.71 -6.64
CA ARG A 256 11.16 -22.71 -6.38
C ARG A 256 12.58 -22.23 -6.75
N GLU A 257 12.66 -21.23 -7.61
CA GLU A 257 13.93 -20.66 -8.08
C GLU A 257 13.76 -19.17 -8.40
N LEU A 258 14.85 -18.42 -8.27
CA LEU A 258 14.93 -17.04 -8.77
C LEU A 258 15.66 -17.04 -10.12
N PRO A 259 15.32 -16.09 -11.02
CA PRO A 259 16.12 -15.81 -12.21
C PRO A 259 17.59 -15.53 -11.89
N LYS A 260 18.48 -15.93 -12.79
CA LYS A 260 19.93 -15.74 -12.59
C LYS A 260 20.35 -14.28 -12.53
N LYS A 261 19.62 -13.40 -13.20
CA LYS A 261 19.94 -11.96 -13.33
C LYS A 261 18.92 -11.06 -12.64
N ILE A 262 18.30 -11.54 -11.56
CA ILE A 262 17.34 -10.73 -10.80
C ILE A 262 18.03 -9.52 -10.18
N CYS A 263 17.43 -8.33 -10.34
CA CYS A 263 17.92 -7.08 -9.77
C CYS A 263 16.82 -6.47 -8.89
N ILE A 264 17.10 -6.33 -7.59
CA ILE A 264 16.17 -5.80 -6.59
C ILE A 264 16.92 -4.74 -5.78
N ASN A 265 16.56 -3.47 -6.00
CA ASN A 265 17.16 -2.35 -5.28
C ASN A 265 16.65 -2.26 -3.83
N GLY A 266 15.47 -2.79 -3.56
CA GLY A 266 14.84 -2.82 -2.25
C GLY A 266 15.10 -4.09 -1.43
N SER A 267 14.08 -4.52 -0.72
CA SER A 267 14.04 -5.76 0.04
C SER A 267 13.51 -6.93 -0.81
N LEU A 268 13.94 -8.16 -0.52
CA LEU A 268 13.37 -9.39 -1.06
C LEU A 268 12.83 -10.26 0.07
N ASN A 269 11.56 -10.63 0.00
CA ASN A 269 10.91 -11.48 0.98
C ASN A 269 10.44 -12.81 0.36
N LEU A 270 11.17 -13.89 0.65
CA LEU A 270 10.90 -15.25 0.18
C LEU A 270 10.35 -16.15 1.29
N ARG A 271 9.91 -15.58 2.42
CA ARG A 271 9.54 -16.37 3.59
C ARG A 271 8.41 -17.36 3.26
N GLY A 272 8.63 -18.61 3.64
CA GLY A 272 7.65 -19.69 3.46
C GLY A 272 7.44 -20.13 2.00
N THR A 273 8.36 -19.80 1.09
CA THR A 273 8.39 -20.35 -0.28
C THR A 273 9.11 -21.71 -0.33
N ASP A 274 8.97 -22.40 -1.46
CA ASP A 274 9.60 -23.69 -1.74
C ASP A 274 11.04 -23.57 -2.28
N ILE A 275 11.64 -22.38 -2.24
CA ILE A 275 12.98 -22.14 -2.76
C ILE A 275 14.04 -22.96 -2.02
N ARG A 276 14.99 -23.53 -2.78
CA ARG A 276 16.05 -24.43 -2.28
C ARG A 276 17.46 -23.88 -2.46
N SER A 277 17.65 -22.94 -3.37
CA SER A 277 18.93 -22.31 -3.68
C SER A 277 18.73 -20.87 -4.14
N LEU A 278 19.72 -20.03 -3.91
CA LEU A 278 19.79 -18.69 -4.46
C LEU A 278 20.78 -18.66 -5.63
N PRO A 279 20.62 -17.73 -6.60
CA PRO A 279 21.60 -17.53 -7.65
C PRO A 279 22.92 -17.01 -7.07
N ASP A 280 24.02 -17.38 -7.72
CA ASP A 280 25.36 -16.89 -7.36
C ASP A 280 25.44 -15.37 -7.46
N ASN A 281 26.18 -14.73 -6.56
CA ASN A 281 26.36 -13.27 -6.51
C ASN A 281 25.04 -12.49 -6.38
N LEU A 282 24.01 -13.07 -5.76
CA LEU A 282 22.78 -12.35 -5.45
C LEU A 282 23.09 -11.12 -4.59
N SER A 283 22.60 -9.96 -5.03
CA SER A 283 22.75 -8.68 -4.34
C SER A 283 21.37 -8.08 -4.06
N ILE A 284 21.09 -7.85 -2.78
CA ILE A 284 19.84 -7.25 -2.31
C ILE A 284 20.15 -5.91 -1.63
N GLY A 285 19.56 -4.82 -2.10
CA GLY A 285 19.89 -3.47 -1.63
C GLY A 285 19.51 -3.19 -0.17
N LYS A 286 18.47 -3.86 0.36
CA LYS A 286 18.02 -3.72 1.75
C LYS A 286 18.00 -5.07 2.47
N ASN A 287 16.81 -5.64 2.70
CA ASN A 287 16.62 -6.82 3.53
C ASN A 287 16.37 -8.06 2.68
N LEU A 288 16.90 -9.21 3.10
CA LEU A 288 16.60 -10.51 2.50
C LEU A 288 15.99 -11.42 3.57
N SER A 289 14.74 -11.85 3.37
CA SER A 289 14.12 -12.87 4.23
C SER A 289 13.98 -14.20 3.49
N LEU A 290 14.66 -15.21 4.00
CA LEU A 290 14.60 -16.62 3.58
C LEU A 290 13.92 -17.49 4.65
N ALA A 291 13.27 -16.85 5.63
CA ALA A 291 12.75 -17.56 6.79
C ALA A 291 11.76 -18.66 6.37
N LYS A 292 11.84 -19.84 7.00
CA LYS A 292 10.95 -20.97 6.69
C LYS A 292 11.02 -21.49 5.23
N THR A 293 12.13 -21.25 4.53
CA THR A 293 12.40 -21.86 3.22
C THR A 293 13.17 -23.17 3.38
N GLN A 294 13.37 -23.89 2.27
CA GLN A 294 14.13 -25.15 2.23
C GLN A 294 15.61 -24.95 1.84
N ILE A 295 16.12 -23.72 1.95
CA ILE A 295 17.53 -23.40 1.64
C ILE A 295 18.46 -24.14 2.62
N GLN A 296 19.44 -24.82 2.04
CA GLN A 296 20.49 -25.56 2.78
C GLN A 296 21.82 -24.81 2.81
N LEU A 297 22.11 -24.03 1.76
CA LEU A 297 23.36 -23.30 1.60
C LEU A 297 23.07 -21.90 1.09
N LEU A 298 23.76 -20.91 1.65
CA LEU A 298 23.83 -19.57 1.08
C LEU A 298 24.96 -19.55 0.03
N PRO A 299 24.78 -18.87 -1.12
CA PRO A 299 25.82 -18.78 -2.12
C PRO A 299 27.00 -17.94 -1.60
N GLU A 300 28.20 -18.22 -2.11
CA GLU A 300 29.33 -17.32 -1.92
C GLU A 300 29.04 -15.96 -2.55
N ASN A 301 29.62 -14.90 -1.97
CA ASN A 301 29.42 -13.51 -2.38
C ASN A 301 27.96 -13.01 -2.29
N LEU A 302 27.13 -13.61 -1.43
CA LEU A 302 25.81 -13.07 -1.12
C LEU A 302 25.95 -11.69 -0.45
N PHE A 303 25.33 -10.67 -1.04
CA PHE A 303 25.29 -9.31 -0.50
C PHE A 303 23.86 -8.92 -0.07
N VAL A 304 23.73 -8.43 1.16
CA VAL A 304 22.47 -7.93 1.73
C VAL A 304 22.74 -6.59 2.44
N GLY A 305 22.21 -5.50 1.91
CA GLY A 305 22.54 -4.15 2.39
C GLY A 305 22.17 -3.85 3.85
N LYS A 306 21.20 -4.59 4.43
CA LYS A 306 20.76 -4.42 5.82
C LYS A 306 20.64 -5.75 6.56
N TYR A 307 19.46 -6.36 6.56
CA TYR A 307 19.17 -7.53 7.38
C TYR A 307 18.98 -8.80 6.55
N LEU A 308 19.66 -9.87 6.95
CA LEU A 308 19.46 -11.22 6.43
C LEU A 308 18.69 -12.05 7.45
N ASN A 309 17.56 -12.64 7.08
CA ASN A 309 16.83 -13.59 7.92
C ASN A 309 16.87 -14.99 7.31
N ILE A 310 17.50 -15.94 8.01
CA ILE A 310 17.59 -17.36 7.68
C ILE A 310 16.99 -18.27 8.77
N GLU A 311 16.14 -17.72 9.64
CA GLU A 311 15.46 -18.48 10.69
C GLU A 311 14.60 -19.61 10.10
N SER A 312 14.57 -20.75 10.77
CA SER A 312 13.83 -21.92 10.31
C SER A 312 14.20 -22.41 8.89
N THR A 313 15.45 -22.20 8.47
CA THR A 313 16.02 -22.82 7.26
C THR A 313 16.81 -24.09 7.61
N GLN A 314 17.41 -24.72 6.59
CA GLN A 314 18.34 -25.84 6.74
C GLN A 314 19.81 -25.38 6.69
N VAL A 315 20.08 -24.07 6.70
CA VAL A 315 21.44 -23.52 6.69
C VAL A 315 22.15 -23.88 7.99
N THR A 316 23.33 -24.48 7.86
CA THR A 316 24.21 -24.83 9.01
C THR A 316 25.53 -24.08 9.00
N LEU A 317 25.87 -23.40 7.90
CA LEU A 317 27.13 -22.67 7.73
C LEU A 317 26.87 -21.31 7.07
N LEU A 318 27.52 -20.28 7.60
CA LEU A 318 27.62 -18.98 6.94
C LEU A 318 28.80 -18.99 5.92
N PRO A 319 28.62 -18.54 4.67
CA PRO A 319 29.68 -18.56 3.66
C PRO A 319 30.78 -17.54 3.98
N GLN A 320 32.01 -17.82 3.51
CA GLN A 320 33.16 -16.99 3.89
C GLN A 320 33.07 -15.58 3.30
N ASN A 321 32.46 -15.40 2.13
CA ASN A 321 32.31 -14.08 1.50
C ASN A 321 30.90 -13.50 1.70
N LEU A 322 30.22 -13.84 2.80
CA LEU A 322 28.92 -13.25 3.16
C LEU A 322 29.07 -11.76 3.51
N SER A 323 28.30 -10.89 2.87
CA SER A 323 28.25 -9.46 3.20
C SER A 323 26.85 -9.05 3.63
N VAL A 324 26.72 -8.62 4.90
CA VAL A 324 25.44 -8.17 5.48
C VAL A 324 25.69 -6.83 6.17
N GLY A 325 24.87 -5.82 5.91
CA GLY A 325 25.15 -4.46 6.38
C GLY A 325 24.75 -4.15 7.83
N SER A 326 23.81 -4.88 8.42
CA SER A 326 23.26 -4.53 9.74
C SER A 326 23.00 -5.69 10.68
N GLY A 327 22.57 -6.86 10.18
CA GLY A 327 22.28 -7.97 11.08
C GLY A 327 21.83 -9.25 10.42
N ILE A 328 22.06 -10.36 11.11
CA ILE A 328 21.62 -11.68 10.69
C ILE A 328 20.69 -12.27 11.76
N TYR A 329 19.48 -12.64 11.35
CA TYR A 329 18.52 -13.42 12.13
C TYR A 329 18.66 -14.88 11.74
N LEU A 330 18.94 -15.76 12.69
CA LEU A 330 19.22 -17.17 12.45
C LEU A 330 18.87 -18.04 13.65
N ASP A 331 18.69 -19.35 13.43
CA ASP A 331 18.52 -20.34 14.50
C ASP A 331 19.91 -20.64 15.10
N ILE A 332 20.28 -19.97 16.20
CA ILE A 332 21.65 -19.93 16.73
C ILE A 332 22.29 -21.32 16.93
N ASP A 333 21.52 -22.29 17.42
CA ASP A 333 21.99 -23.63 17.73
C ASP A 333 22.27 -24.49 16.49
N LYS A 334 21.79 -24.08 15.30
CA LYS A 334 22.00 -24.83 14.06
C LYS A 334 23.28 -24.45 13.32
N ILE A 335 23.83 -23.27 13.59
CA ILE A 335 24.96 -22.74 12.84
C ILE A 335 26.27 -23.24 13.46
N GLN A 336 27.04 -23.98 12.69
CA GLN A 336 28.21 -24.73 13.18
C GLN A 336 29.49 -23.88 13.23
N ASN A 337 29.60 -22.90 12.32
CA ASN A 337 30.79 -22.05 12.18
C ASN A 337 30.69 -20.72 12.92
N ILE A 338 30.00 -20.71 14.07
CA ILE A 338 29.93 -19.57 14.98
C ILE A 338 30.28 -19.97 16.42
N VAL A 339 30.52 -18.96 17.24
CA VAL A 339 30.53 -19.07 18.70
C VAL A 339 29.61 -18.00 19.26
N TYR A 340 28.75 -18.35 20.21
CA TYR A 340 27.82 -17.41 20.81
C TYR A 340 27.87 -17.42 22.34
N ARG A 341 27.34 -16.35 22.93
CA ARG A 341 27.12 -16.17 24.36
C ARG A 341 25.78 -15.48 24.58
N GLU A 342 25.12 -15.83 25.68
CA GLU A 342 23.94 -15.14 26.17
C GLU A 342 24.34 -14.12 27.23
N ASN A 343 23.73 -12.93 27.19
CA ASN A 343 23.90 -11.94 28.26
C ASN A 343 22.78 -12.08 29.29
N SER A 344 23.11 -12.58 30.49
CA SER A 344 22.16 -12.78 31.59
C SER A 344 21.66 -11.49 32.26
N LYS A 345 22.24 -10.31 31.97
CA LYS A 345 21.80 -9.03 32.54
C LYS A 345 20.71 -8.33 31.71
N ASP A 346 20.53 -8.72 30.46
CA ASP A 346 19.53 -8.19 29.55
C ASP A 346 18.95 -9.40 28.79
N ASN A 347 17.93 -10.03 29.38
CA ASN A 347 17.34 -11.36 29.14
C ASN A 347 16.87 -11.68 27.69
N SER A 348 17.43 -11.04 26.66
CA SER A 348 17.02 -11.23 25.27
C SER A 348 18.14 -11.04 24.24
N LYS A 349 19.40 -10.82 24.65
CA LYS A 349 20.49 -10.50 23.70
C LYS A 349 21.56 -11.57 23.63
N ILE A 350 21.52 -12.30 22.51
CA ILE A 350 22.59 -13.18 22.05
C ILE A 350 23.65 -12.34 21.34
N ILE A 351 24.92 -12.64 21.61
CA ILE A 351 26.07 -12.16 20.85
C ILE A 351 26.73 -13.36 20.22
N PHE A 352 27.04 -13.31 18.93
CA PHE A 352 27.85 -14.33 18.29
C PHE A 352 28.98 -13.75 17.46
N ALA A 353 30.07 -14.51 17.34
CA ALA A 353 31.16 -14.26 16.41
C ALA A 353 31.10 -15.28 15.26
N CYS A 354 31.42 -14.83 14.05
CA CYS A 354 31.59 -15.64 12.85
C CYS A 354 32.83 -15.18 12.09
N TRP A 355 33.35 -16.01 11.18
CA TRP A 355 34.45 -15.65 10.29
C TRP A 355 33.92 -15.43 8.88
N VAL A 356 33.88 -14.17 8.45
CA VAL A 356 33.42 -13.75 7.12
C VAL A 356 34.34 -12.64 6.61
N ASN A 357 34.47 -12.51 5.30
CA ASN A 357 35.30 -11.51 4.62
C ASN A 357 36.72 -11.39 5.18
N ARG A 358 37.33 -12.54 5.53
CA ARG A 358 38.68 -12.65 6.12
C ARG A 358 38.86 -11.93 7.47
N MET A 359 37.78 -11.80 8.23
CA MET A 359 37.81 -11.19 9.55
C MET A 359 36.81 -11.85 10.50
N PHE A 360 37.03 -11.66 11.81
CA PHE A 360 36.02 -11.95 12.81
C PHE A 360 34.96 -10.85 12.81
N SER A 361 33.69 -11.25 12.66
CA SER A 361 32.54 -10.36 12.71
C SER A 361 31.65 -10.70 13.90
N ILE A 362 31.18 -9.67 14.59
CA ILE A 362 30.29 -9.76 15.75
C ILE A 362 28.87 -9.42 15.33
N GLN A 363 27.91 -10.26 15.71
CA GLN A 363 26.48 -10.01 15.60
C GLN A 363 25.89 -9.69 16.97
N THR A 364 25.06 -8.65 17.04
CA THR A 364 24.08 -8.44 18.11
C THR A 364 22.86 -7.68 17.58
N VAL A 365 21.89 -7.34 18.43
CA VAL A 365 20.67 -6.63 18.01
C VAL A 365 21.03 -5.28 17.37
N GLY A 366 20.78 -5.18 16.07
CA GLY A 366 21.02 -3.98 15.27
C GLY A 366 22.49 -3.72 14.88
N PHE A 367 23.37 -4.73 15.00
CA PHE A 367 24.77 -4.60 14.61
C PHE A 367 25.31 -5.89 14.01
N PHE A 368 26.04 -5.74 12.90
CA PHE A 368 26.92 -6.75 12.32
C PHE A 368 28.17 -6.05 11.78
N GLY A 369 29.36 -6.45 12.25
CA GLY A 369 30.58 -5.77 11.84
C GLY A 369 31.83 -6.25 12.57
N SER A 370 32.94 -5.54 12.40
CA SER A 370 34.21 -5.88 13.03
C SER A 370 34.15 -5.79 14.56
N LEU A 371 35.05 -6.50 15.25
CA LEU A 371 35.20 -6.37 16.71
C LEU A 371 35.47 -4.91 17.12
N GLU A 372 36.33 -4.20 16.38
CA GLU A 372 36.61 -2.78 16.64
C GLU A 372 35.36 -1.90 16.50
N SER A 373 34.59 -2.09 15.43
CA SER A 373 33.35 -1.34 15.21
C SER A 373 32.30 -1.68 16.26
N PHE A 374 32.26 -2.93 16.72
CA PHE A 374 31.40 -3.37 17.81
C PHE A 374 31.77 -2.69 19.12
N GLU A 375 33.05 -2.68 19.47
CA GLU A 375 33.54 -2.04 20.70
C GLU A 375 33.18 -0.54 20.74
N LYS A 376 33.37 0.16 19.60
CA LYS A 376 32.99 1.56 19.46
C LYS A 376 31.47 1.77 19.63
N MET A 377 30.65 0.97 18.96
CA MET A 377 29.18 1.06 19.08
C MET A 377 28.73 0.82 20.52
N VAL A 378 29.36 -0.14 21.21
CA VAL A 378 29.02 -0.46 22.60
C VAL A 378 29.37 0.69 23.56
N ASP A 379 30.52 1.35 23.37
CA ASP A 379 30.91 2.52 24.17
C ASP A 379 29.97 3.71 23.97
N GLU A 380 29.47 3.89 22.75
CA GLU A 380 28.53 4.98 22.43
C GLU A 380 27.12 4.73 23.00
N LYS A 381 26.72 3.46 23.16
CA LYS A 381 25.33 3.08 23.44
C LYS A 381 25.05 2.69 24.88
N TYR A 382 26.04 2.19 25.62
CA TYR A 382 25.86 1.61 26.95
C TYR A 382 26.73 2.31 27.99
N SER A 383 26.31 2.25 29.26
CA SER A 383 27.15 2.68 30.38
C SER A 383 28.41 1.82 30.49
N ASP A 384 29.49 2.37 31.04
CA ASP A 384 30.81 1.71 31.14
C ASP A 384 30.73 0.27 31.68
N GLU A 385 29.93 0.02 32.72
CA GLU A 385 29.79 -1.32 33.30
C GLU A 385 29.15 -2.33 32.35
N ILE A 386 28.11 -1.91 31.61
CA ILE A 386 27.44 -2.76 30.63
C ILE A 386 28.35 -2.93 29.41
N ALA A 387 28.99 -1.85 28.97
CA ALA A 387 29.91 -1.85 27.84
C ALA A 387 31.05 -2.87 28.04
N VAL A 388 31.69 -2.87 29.21
CA VAL A 388 32.73 -3.84 29.58
C VAL A 388 32.25 -5.29 29.44
N ILE A 389 31.00 -5.58 29.83
CA ILE A 389 30.43 -6.93 29.73
C ILE A 389 30.25 -7.33 28.26
N TYR A 390 29.65 -6.48 27.43
CA TYR A 390 29.45 -6.77 26.00
C TYR A 390 30.77 -7.00 25.27
N LYS A 391 31.78 -6.15 25.52
CA LYS A 391 33.12 -6.30 24.94
C LYS A 391 33.78 -7.60 25.36
N LYS A 392 33.69 -7.95 26.65
CA LYS A 392 34.22 -9.22 27.16
C LYS A 392 33.56 -10.42 26.47
N LEU A 393 32.23 -10.45 26.37
CA LEU A 393 31.50 -11.54 25.71
C LEU A 393 31.89 -11.68 24.23
N ALA A 394 31.96 -10.56 23.49
CA ALA A 394 32.37 -10.57 22.09
C ALA A 394 33.80 -11.09 21.91
N LYS A 395 34.74 -10.66 22.76
CA LYS A 395 36.13 -11.13 22.73
C LYS A 395 36.23 -12.63 23.05
N GLU A 396 35.49 -13.11 24.04
CA GLU A 396 35.43 -14.55 24.35
C GLU A 396 34.90 -15.38 23.17
N CYS A 397 33.88 -14.88 22.45
CA CYS A 397 33.40 -15.52 21.22
C CYS A 397 34.49 -15.59 20.15
N VAL A 398 35.23 -14.50 19.94
CA VAL A 398 36.33 -14.42 18.96
C VAL A 398 37.46 -15.37 19.31
N ASP A 399 37.91 -15.37 20.56
CA ASP A 399 39.03 -16.19 21.03
C ASP A 399 38.72 -17.69 20.92
N GLU A 400 37.48 -18.10 21.21
CA GLU A 400 37.03 -19.48 21.02
C GLU A 400 36.88 -19.83 19.54
N LEU A 401 36.31 -18.94 18.72
CA LEU A 401 36.16 -19.19 17.29
C LEU A 401 37.52 -19.31 16.60
N ALA A 402 38.51 -18.50 16.99
CA ALA A 402 39.89 -18.61 16.50
C ALA A 402 40.50 -19.99 16.78
N LYS A 403 40.20 -20.59 17.94
CA LYS A 403 40.64 -21.96 18.27
C LYS A 403 39.92 -23.03 17.46
N LYS A 404 38.69 -22.80 17.01
CA LYS A 404 37.94 -23.72 16.14
C LYS A 404 38.42 -23.70 14.69
N LEU A 405 39.03 -22.60 14.25
CA LEU A 405 39.51 -22.39 12.87
C LEU A 405 40.97 -22.81 12.64
N ASN A 406 41.74 -22.97 13.72
CA ASN A 406 43.10 -23.51 13.72
C ASN A 406 43.07 -25.02 14.01
#